data_AF-L9U9H9-F1
#
_entry.id   AF-L9U9H9-F1
#
_cell.length_a   1.000
_cell.length_b   1.000
_cell.length_c   1.000
_cell.angle_alpha   90.00
_cell.angle_beta   90.00
_cell.angle_gamma   90.00
#
_symmetry.space_group_name_H-M   'P 1'
#
loop_
_entity.id
_entity.type
_entity.pdbx_description
1 polymer ?
#
loop_
_entity_poly.entity_id
_entity_poly.type
_entity_poly.pdbx_seq_one_letter_code
_entity_poly.pdbx_strand_id
1 'polypeptide(L)'
;MQPSHFSAKQASLWREIVTIAHGRSVVTYVRGSPMPVAEKKPEASKSFTPYEPAPGEEYMNEQQLAHFRQLLLDWKQDLMEEVDRTVRHLQEDANNYADPADRATQEEGFSLELRTRDRERKLLKKINETLDNIDDDDYGFCEACGVEIGIRRLEARPTATLCVDCKTLAELKEKQLGG
;
A
#
# COMPACT_ATOMS: atom_id res chain seq x y z
N MET A 1 45.91 32.37 4.78
CA MET A 1 45.45 32.77 3.43
C MET A 1 45.23 31.51 2.60
N GLN A 2 44.09 31.41 1.92
CA GLN A 2 43.64 30.26 1.13
C GLN A 2 44.62 29.91 -0.01
N PRO A 3 44.72 28.62 -0.39
CA PRO A 3 45.17 28.23 -1.72
C PRO A 3 44.01 27.77 -2.61
N SER A 4 44.11 28.20 -3.86
CA SER A 4 43.22 28.06 -5.00
C SER A 4 43.23 26.68 -5.66
N HIS A 5 42.03 26.28 -6.12
CA HIS A 5 41.67 25.46 -7.29
C HIS A 5 42.76 24.69 -8.04
N PHE A 6 42.55 23.37 -8.15
CA PHE A 6 43.15 22.50 -9.16
C PHE A 6 42.04 21.74 -9.91
N SER A 7 42.03 21.85 -11.24
CA SER A 7 41.12 21.18 -12.18
C SER A 7 41.83 19.99 -12.81
N ALA A 8 41.17 18.83 -12.92
CA ALA A 8 41.70 17.65 -13.59
C ALA A 8 40.71 17.07 -14.61
N LYS A 9 41.08 17.23 -15.90
CA LYS A 9 40.60 16.42 -17.02
C LYS A 9 41.29 15.05 -16.98
N GLN A 10 40.54 13.96 -17.16
CA GLN A 10 41.02 12.65 -17.62
C GLN A 10 39.85 11.96 -18.35
N ALA A 11 40.00 11.13 -19.38
CA ALA A 11 40.99 10.94 -20.44
C ALA A 11 40.34 9.85 -21.31
N SER A 12 39.93 10.21 -22.51
CA SER A 12 39.44 9.33 -23.57
C SER A 12 40.57 8.48 -24.16
N LEU A 13 40.36 7.17 -24.39
CA LEU A 13 41.07 6.23 -25.31
C LEU A 13 40.39 4.84 -25.10
N TRP A 14 39.89 4.07 -26.08
CA TRP A 14 40.56 3.41 -27.20
C TRP A 14 39.52 2.79 -28.18
N ARG A 15 39.84 2.73 -29.49
CA ARG A 15 39.14 1.99 -30.57
C ARG A 15 39.91 0.70 -30.94
N GLU A 16 39.15 -0.28 -31.46
CA GLU A 16 39.47 -1.17 -32.62
C GLU A 16 39.98 -2.65 -32.48
N ILE A 17 39.22 -3.54 -33.19
CA ILE A 17 39.57 -4.74 -34.00
C ILE A 17 39.68 -6.16 -33.36
N VAL A 18 38.93 -7.14 -33.92
CA VAL A 18 39.39 -8.42 -34.55
C VAL A 18 38.20 -9.18 -35.20
N THR A 19 38.41 -9.72 -36.40
CA THR A 19 37.56 -10.66 -37.16
C THR A 19 38.32 -11.97 -37.39
N ILE A 20 37.70 -13.16 -37.28
CA ILE A 20 38.04 -14.44 -38.00
C ILE A 20 36.85 -15.44 -37.90
N ALA A 21 36.66 -16.21 -38.98
CA ALA A 21 35.56 -17.12 -39.33
C ALA A 21 35.63 -18.56 -38.75
N HIS A 22 34.50 -19.30 -38.76
CA HIS A 22 34.24 -20.63 -39.37
C HIS A 22 32.90 -21.23 -38.88
N GLY A 23 32.11 -21.81 -39.80
CA GLY A 23 30.75 -22.30 -39.56
C GLY A 23 30.63 -23.74 -39.06
N ARG A 24 29.50 -24.04 -38.38
CA ARG A 24 28.86 -25.36 -38.28
C ARG A 24 27.40 -25.17 -37.84
N SER A 25 26.46 -25.79 -38.56
CA SER A 25 25.02 -25.76 -38.28
C SER A 25 24.64 -26.57 -37.06
N VAL A 26 23.69 -26.08 -36.25
CA VAL A 26 22.58 -26.88 -35.67
C VAL A 26 21.42 -25.97 -35.26
N VAL A 27 20.30 -26.15 -35.97
CA VAL A 27 18.89 -25.99 -35.55
C VAL A 27 18.73 -26.59 -34.13
N THR A 28 18.06 -26.07 -33.09
CA THR A 28 16.88 -25.22 -32.87
C THR A 28 16.84 -24.88 -31.37
N TYR A 29 16.43 -23.67 -30.99
CA TYR A 29 15.39 -23.47 -29.97
C TYR A 29 14.77 -22.08 -30.18
N VAL A 30 13.48 -22.06 -30.49
CA VAL A 30 12.72 -20.83 -30.69
C VAL A 30 12.48 -20.20 -29.32
N ARG A 31 12.79 -18.91 -29.24
CA ARG A 31 12.42 -17.91 -28.21
C ARG A 31 11.40 -18.40 -27.17
N GLY A 32 11.89 -18.83 -26.02
CA GLY A 32 11.20 -18.62 -24.75
C GLY A 32 11.58 -17.25 -24.22
N SER A 33 10.97 -16.18 -24.76
CA SER A 33 11.04 -14.88 -24.11
C SER A 33 10.46 -15.04 -22.70
N PRO A 34 11.17 -14.66 -21.62
CA PRO A 34 10.58 -14.66 -20.29
C PRO A 34 9.34 -13.76 -20.35
N MET A 35 8.20 -14.30 -19.90
CA MET A 35 6.99 -13.50 -19.76
C MET A 35 7.30 -12.32 -18.84
N PRO A 36 6.88 -11.10 -19.16
CA PRO A 36 6.98 -10.01 -18.23
C PRO A 36 6.07 -10.33 -17.06
N VAL A 37 6.66 -10.77 -15.94
CA VAL A 37 5.97 -10.74 -14.66
C VAL A 37 5.76 -9.27 -14.38
N ALA A 38 4.55 -8.80 -14.60
CA ALA A 38 4.15 -7.45 -14.26
C ALA A 38 4.23 -7.33 -12.74
N GLU A 39 5.40 -6.90 -12.24
CA GLU A 39 5.57 -6.45 -10.87
C GLU A 39 4.63 -5.25 -10.68
N LYS A 40 3.40 -5.49 -10.22
CA LYS A 40 2.54 -4.41 -9.72
C LYS A 40 3.21 -3.82 -8.49
N LYS A 41 3.98 -2.76 -8.71
CA LYS A 41 4.37 -1.81 -7.68
C LYS A 41 3.10 -1.38 -6.94
N PRO A 42 3.06 -1.33 -5.60
CA PRO A 42 1.91 -0.78 -4.90
C PRO A 42 1.79 0.67 -5.34
N GLU A 43 0.82 0.94 -6.20
CA GLU A 43 0.63 2.25 -6.78
C GLU A 43 0.22 3.19 -5.65
N ALA A 44 0.96 4.29 -5.58
CA ALA A 44 0.89 5.28 -4.55
C ALA A 44 -0.56 5.77 -4.38
N SER A 45 -1.02 5.74 -3.12
CA SER A 45 -2.10 6.60 -2.66
C SER A 45 -1.86 8.01 -3.19
N LYS A 46 -2.91 8.65 -3.70
CA LYS A 46 -2.94 10.09 -4.02
C LYS A 46 -2.10 10.86 -3.00
N SER A 47 -1.27 11.78 -3.48
CA SER A 47 -0.33 12.55 -2.66
C SER A 47 -1.04 13.16 -1.44
N PHE A 48 -0.89 12.53 -0.28
CA PHE A 48 -1.44 13.03 0.97
C PHE A 48 -0.59 14.21 1.43
N THR A 49 -1.22 15.37 1.63
CA THR A 49 -0.60 16.53 2.27
C THR A 49 -0.80 16.42 3.78
N PRO A 50 0.27 16.24 4.58
CA PRO A 50 0.13 16.19 6.02
C PRO A 50 -0.41 17.49 6.59
N TYR A 51 -1.20 17.40 7.65
CA TYR A 51 -1.67 18.55 8.42
C TYR A 51 -0.49 19.24 9.11
N GLU A 52 -0.53 20.57 9.14
CA GLU A 52 0.44 21.43 9.83
C GLU A 52 -0.30 22.19 10.93
N PRO A 53 -0.18 21.77 12.20
CA PRO A 53 -0.93 22.41 13.28
C PRO A 53 -0.39 23.82 13.56
N ALA A 54 -1.31 24.75 13.81
CA ALA A 54 -0.94 26.10 14.21
C ALA A 54 -0.49 26.14 15.69
N PRO A 55 0.41 27.07 16.09
CA PRO A 55 0.79 27.21 17.49
C PRO A 55 -0.42 27.52 18.39
N GLY A 56 -0.66 26.70 19.40
CA GLY A 56 -1.75 26.88 20.36
C GLY A 56 -3.14 26.47 19.84
N GLU A 57 -3.20 25.73 18.73
CA GLU A 57 -4.43 25.17 18.20
C GLU A 57 -5.02 24.11 19.15
N GLU A 58 -6.34 24.15 19.33
CA GLU A 58 -7.07 23.15 20.12
C GLU A 58 -7.11 21.79 19.39
N TYR A 59 -6.95 20.71 20.17
CA TYR A 59 -6.97 19.35 19.66
C TYR A 59 -8.36 18.99 19.12
N MET A 60 -8.41 18.38 17.93
CA MET A 60 -9.65 17.98 17.24
C MET A 60 -10.64 19.12 17.01
N ASN A 61 -10.12 20.28 16.61
CA ASN A 61 -10.96 21.36 16.13
C ASN A 61 -11.61 21.04 14.76
N GLU A 62 -12.48 21.94 14.30
CA GLU A 62 -13.20 21.79 13.02
C GLU A 62 -12.27 21.57 11.81
N GLN A 63 -11.09 22.21 11.79
CA GLN A 63 -10.13 22.07 10.68
C GLN A 63 -9.46 20.68 10.67
N GLN A 64 -9.07 20.18 11.85
CA GLN A 64 -8.49 18.85 12.01
C GLN A 64 -9.51 17.76 11.68
N LEU A 65 -10.74 17.89 12.20
CA LEU A 65 -11.81 16.94 11.92
C LEU A 65 -12.18 16.93 10.43
N ALA A 66 -12.24 18.10 9.79
CA ALA A 66 -12.46 18.20 8.34
C ALA A 66 -11.34 17.50 7.55
N HIS A 67 -10.08 17.68 7.96
CA HIS A 67 -8.93 17.00 7.35
C HIS A 67 -9.05 15.48 7.43
N PHE A 68 -9.29 14.92 8.61
CA PHE A 68 -9.43 13.48 8.79
C PHE A 68 -10.68 12.91 8.11
N ARG A 69 -11.78 13.67 8.09
CA ARG A 69 -12.98 13.28 7.35
C ARG A 69 -12.69 13.14 5.86
N GLN A 70 -12.02 14.11 5.23
CA GLN A 70 -11.66 14.01 3.82
C GLN A 70 -10.74 12.82 3.57
N LEU A 71 -9.72 12.62 4.41
CA LEU A 71 -8.83 11.45 4.31
C LEU A 71 -9.59 10.12 4.35
N LEU A 72 -10.55 9.97 5.26
CA LEU A 72 -11.38 8.77 5.38
C LEU A 72 -12.35 8.60 4.21
N LEU A 73 -12.92 9.68 3.69
CA LEU A 73 -13.82 9.64 2.52
C LEU A 73 -13.09 9.26 1.24
N ASP A 74 -11.91 9.84 1.01
CA ASP A 74 -11.05 9.48 -0.12
C ASP A 74 -10.67 8.01 -0.05
N TRP A 75 -10.23 7.55 1.13
CA TRP A 75 -9.86 6.15 1.32
C TRP A 75 -11.06 5.20 1.15
N LYS A 76 -12.23 5.58 1.66
CA LYS A 76 -13.49 4.85 1.45
C LYS A 76 -13.81 4.71 -0.02
N GLN A 77 -13.70 5.80 -0.79
CA GLN A 77 -13.96 5.77 -2.23
C GLN A 77 -12.98 4.81 -2.93
N ASP A 78 -11.68 4.93 -2.64
CA ASP A 78 -10.66 4.09 -3.25
C ASP A 78 -10.92 2.60 -2.97
N LEU A 79 -11.26 2.24 -1.73
CA LEU A 79 -11.64 0.86 -1.37
C LEU A 79 -12.91 0.38 -2.08
N MET A 80 -13.91 1.24 -2.24
CA MET A 80 -15.12 0.88 -2.98
C MET A 80 -14.82 0.61 -4.45
N GLU A 81 -13.95 1.41 -5.07
CA GLU A 81 -13.51 1.18 -6.45
C GLU A 81 -12.70 -0.12 -6.59
N GLU A 82 -11.83 -0.44 -5.63
CA GLU A 82 -11.06 -1.69 -5.61
C GLU A 82 -11.96 -2.93 -5.47
N VAL A 83 -12.93 -2.87 -4.57
CA VAL A 83 -13.92 -3.95 -4.39
C VAL A 83 -14.70 -4.17 -5.68
N ASP A 84 -15.18 -3.10 -6.32
CA ASP A 84 -15.92 -3.18 -7.58
C ASP A 84 -15.10 -3.77 -8.71
N ARG A 85 -13.82 -3.39 -8.84
CA ARG A 85 -12.90 -3.96 -9.84
C ARG A 85 -12.69 -5.45 -9.61
N THR A 86 -12.46 -5.85 -8.37
CA THR A 86 -12.22 -7.26 -8.01
C THR A 86 -13.45 -8.12 -8.26
N VAL A 87 -14.66 -7.61 -7.96
CA VAL A 87 -15.90 -8.33 -8.26
C VAL A 87 -16.08 -8.57 -9.76
N ARG A 88 -15.77 -7.58 -10.61
CA ARG A 88 -15.83 -7.74 -12.07
C ARG A 88 -14.83 -8.79 -12.56
N HIS A 89 -13.59 -8.75 -12.05
CA HIS A 89 -12.56 -9.74 -12.37
C HIS A 89 -13.01 -11.17 -12.05
N LEU A 90 -13.53 -11.38 -10.84
CA LEU A 90 -14.08 -12.68 -10.42
C LEU A 90 -15.22 -13.17 -11.32
N GLN A 91 -16.09 -12.26 -11.78
CA GLN A 91 -17.19 -12.61 -12.69
C GLN A 91 -16.70 -12.98 -14.08
N GLU A 92 -15.71 -12.24 -14.62
CA GLU A 92 -15.11 -12.53 -15.92
C GLU A 92 -14.39 -13.87 -15.91
N ASP A 93 -13.55 -14.13 -14.90
CA ASP A 93 -12.83 -15.39 -14.76
C ASP A 93 -13.76 -16.58 -14.51
N ALA A 94 -14.85 -16.40 -13.75
CA ALA A 94 -15.83 -17.47 -13.52
C ALA A 94 -16.59 -17.86 -14.80
N ASN A 95 -16.73 -16.94 -15.75
CA ASN A 95 -17.34 -17.20 -17.05
C ASN A 95 -16.36 -17.83 -18.05
N ASN A 96 -15.06 -17.84 -17.75
CA ASN A 96 -14.02 -18.51 -18.53
C ASN A 96 -13.79 -19.92 -17.99
N TYR A 97 -14.20 -20.93 -18.75
CA TYR A 97 -13.94 -22.33 -18.40
C TYR A 97 -12.45 -22.64 -18.51
N ALA A 98 -11.79 -22.83 -17.35
CA ALA A 98 -10.42 -23.29 -17.31
C ALA A 98 -10.32 -24.74 -17.81
N ASP A 99 -9.26 -25.02 -18.58
CA ASP A 99 -8.92 -26.39 -18.93
C ASP A 99 -8.53 -27.19 -17.66
N PRO A 100 -8.66 -28.53 -17.64
CA PRO A 100 -8.39 -29.34 -16.46
C PRO A 100 -6.98 -29.16 -15.87
N ALA A 101 -6.00 -28.76 -16.70
CA ALA A 101 -4.63 -28.48 -16.27
C ALA A 101 -4.50 -27.16 -15.47
N ASP A 102 -5.34 -26.17 -15.78
CA ASP A 102 -5.25 -24.81 -15.21
C ASP A 102 -6.28 -24.56 -14.09
N ARG A 103 -7.26 -25.46 -13.94
CA ARG A 103 -8.31 -25.35 -12.91
C ARG A 103 -7.76 -25.15 -11.51
N ALA A 104 -6.69 -25.86 -11.14
CA ALA A 104 -6.09 -25.75 -9.82
C ALA A 104 -5.53 -24.34 -9.57
N THR A 105 -4.87 -23.75 -10.57
CA THR A 105 -4.30 -22.39 -10.48
C THR A 105 -5.40 -21.32 -10.40
N GLN A 106 -6.48 -21.48 -11.18
CA GLN A 106 -7.62 -20.58 -11.13
C GLN A 106 -8.32 -20.59 -9.75
N GLU A 107 -8.56 -21.78 -9.19
CA GLU A 107 -9.17 -21.94 -7.86
C GLU A 107 -8.33 -21.32 -6.74
N GLU A 108 -7.00 -21.44 -6.82
CA GLU A 108 -6.09 -20.78 -5.87
C GLU A 108 -6.18 -19.26 -5.97
N GLY A 109 -6.20 -18.71 -7.19
CA GLY A 109 -6.40 -17.28 -7.46
C GLY A 109 -7.69 -16.75 -6.83
N PHE A 110 -8.81 -17.44 -7.06
CA PHE A 110 -10.09 -17.09 -6.46
C PHE A 110 -10.07 -17.13 -4.93
N SER A 111 -9.46 -18.15 -4.34
CA SER A 111 -9.34 -18.27 -2.88
C SER A 111 -8.57 -17.08 -2.28
N LEU A 112 -7.51 -16.63 -2.95
CA LEU A 112 -6.74 -15.48 -2.53
C LEU A 112 -7.54 -14.18 -2.65
N GLU A 113 -8.21 -13.95 -3.78
CA GLU A 113 -9.03 -12.75 -4.02
C GLU A 113 -10.18 -12.63 -3.01
N LEU A 114 -10.88 -13.74 -2.72
CA LEU A 114 -11.96 -13.74 -1.72
C LEU A 114 -11.47 -13.33 -0.32
N ARG A 115 -10.28 -13.78 0.08
CA ARG A 115 -9.68 -13.42 1.39
C ARG A 115 -9.31 -11.94 1.43
N THR A 116 -8.78 -11.39 0.35
CA THR A 116 -8.44 -9.98 0.24
C THR A 116 -9.70 -9.11 0.34
N ARG A 117 -10.74 -9.44 -0.43
CA ARG A 117 -12.04 -8.74 -0.37
C ARG A 117 -12.66 -8.77 1.02
N ASP A 118 -12.58 -9.89 1.74
CA ASP A 118 -13.10 -9.97 3.10
C ASP A 118 -12.36 -9.05 4.09
N ARG A 119 -11.07 -8.79 3.86
CA ARG A 119 -10.28 -7.81 4.64
C ARG A 119 -10.69 -6.38 4.28
N GLU A 120 -10.82 -6.08 3.00
CA GLU A 120 -11.27 -4.76 2.50
C GLU A 120 -12.67 -4.42 3.01
N ARG A 121 -13.62 -5.36 2.97
CA ARG A 121 -14.97 -5.16 3.52
C ARG A 121 -14.93 -4.85 5.03
N LYS A 122 -14.10 -5.56 5.80
CA LYS A 122 -13.93 -5.29 7.23
C LYS A 122 -13.30 -3.91 7.47
N LEU A 123 -12.36 -3.52 6.63
CA LEU A 123 -11.73 -2.21 6.70
C LEU A 123 -12.73 -1.09 6.35
N LEU A 124 -13.55 -1.27 5.32
CA LEU A 124 -14.62 -0.34 4.94
C LEU A 124 -15.61 -0.14 6.09
N LYS A 125 -15.97 -1.23 6.81
CA LYS A 125 -16.79 -1.15 8.02
C LYS A 125 -16.13 -0.26 9.09
N LYS A 126 -14.83 -0.46 9.34
CA LYS A 126 -14.07 0.37 10.30
C LYS A 126 -13.98 1.84 9.89
N ILE A 127 -13.85 2.11 8.59
CA ILE A 127 -13.82 3.50 8.10
C ILE A 127 -15.17 4.17 8.34
N ASN A 128 -16.28 3.48 8.07
CA ASN A 128 -17.61 4.01 8.38
C ASN A 128 -17.78 4.26 9.89
N GLU A 129 -17.40 3.29 10.73
CA GLU A 129 -17.42 3.47 12.19
C GLU A 129 -16.55 4.67 12.63
N THR A 130 -15.41 4.89 11.98
CA THR A 130 -14.54 6.03 12.28
C THR A 130 -15.17 7.36 11.85
N LEU A 131 -15.89 7.39 10.72
CA LEU A 131 -16.64 8.56 10.28
C LEU A 131 -17.77 8.88 11.25
N ASP A 132 -18.49 7.86 11.72
CA ASP A 132 -19.55 8.03 12.74
C ASP A 132 -18.95 8.61 14.03
N ASN A 133 -17.77 8.13 14.48
CA ASN A 133 -17.08 8.70 15.65
C ASN A 133 -16.66 10.17 15.46
N ILE A 134 -16.39 10.61 14.21
CA ILE A 134 -16.13 12.02 13.91
C ILE A 134 -17.44 12.83 14.01
N ASP A 135 -18.57 12.27 13.59
CA ASP A 135 -19.89 12.90 13.72
C ASP A 135 -20.33 13.03 15.20
N ASP A 136 -19.91 12.09 16.05
CA ASP A 136 -20.21 12.02 17.48
C ASP A 136 -19.20 12.77 18.39
N ASP A 137 -18.22 13.49 17.81
CA ASP A 137 -17.14 14.18 18.52
C ASP A 137 -16.27 13.28 19.44
N ASP A 138 -16.20 11.96 19.18
CA ASP A 138 -15.40 10.98 19.94
C ASP A 138 -14.14 10.52 19.18
N TYR A 139 -13.78 11.23 18.12
CA TYR A 139 -12.59 10.91 17.31
C TYR A 139 -11.31 11.50 17.90
N GLY A 140 -10.22 10.74 17.82
CA GLY A 140 -8.88 11.18 18.22
C GLY A 140 -8.45 10.73 19.61
N PHE A 141 -9.34 10.18 20.44
CA PHE A 141 -9.00 9.76 21.80
C PHE A 141 -8.80 8.25 21.90
N CYS A 142 -7.95 7.81 22.83
CA CYS A 142 -7.74 6.40 23.10
C CYS A 142 -8.93 5.80 23.85
N GLU A 143 -9.59 4.80 23.28
CA GLU A 143 -10.73 4.10 23.91
C GLU A 143 -10.39 3.45 25.27
N ALA A 144 -9.11 3.13 25.51
CA ALA A 144 -8.69 2.45 26.73
C ALA A 144 -8.29 3.38 27.88
N CYS A 145 -7.77 4.57 27.59
CA CYS A 145 -7.23 5.48 28.61
C CYS A 145 -7.67 6.94 28.47
N GLY A 146 -8.40 7.30 27.42
CA GLY A 146 -8.89 8.65 27.16
C GLY A 146 -7.83 9.66 26.70
N VAL A 147 -6.56 9.24 26.56
CA VAL A 147 -5.48 10.15 26.12
C VAL A 147 -5.57 10.42 24.63
N GLU A 148 -5.22 11.65 24.24
CA GLU A 148 -5.10 12.09 22.85
C GLU A 148 -4.17 11.18 22.02
N ILE A 149 -4.63 10.81 20.83
CA ILE A 149 -3.82 10.10 19.86
C ILE A 149 -3.13 11.14 18.97
N GLY A 150 -1.79 11.08 18.89
CA GLY A 150 -1.03 12.06 18.13
C GLY A 150 -1.47 12.17 16.66
N ILE A 151 -1.58 13.39 16.14
CA ILE A 151 -2.04 13.71 14.78
C ILE A 151 -1.29 12.88 13.73
N ARG A 152 0.05 12.86 13.77
CA ARG A 152 0.88 12.06 12.84
C ARG A 152 0.54 10.56 12.82
N ARG A 153 0.09 10.02 13.94
CA ARG A 153 -0.33 8.62 14.02
C ARG A 153 -1.69 8.40 13.36
N LEU A 154 -2.64 9.32 13.57
CA LEU A 154 -3.94 9.28 12.92
C LEU A 154 -3.81 9.52 11.41
N GLU A 155 -2.88 10.36 10.96
CA GLU A 155 -2.59 10.52 9.52
C GLU A 155 -2.08 9.21 8.90
N ALA A 156 -1.21 8.50 9.61
CA ALA A 156 -0.70 7.21 9.16
C ALA A 156 -1.77 6.10 9.21
N ARG A 157 -2.69 6.17 10.18
CA ARG A 157 -3.77 5.19 10.36
C ARG A 157 -4.99 5.86 11.01
N PRO A 158 -5.92 6.40 10.22
CA PRO A 158 -7.03 7.19 10.77
C PRO A 158 -8.06 6.33 11.51
N THR A 159 -8.16 5.04 11.20
CA THR A 159 -9.06 4.11 11.91
C THR A 159 -8.48 3.58 13.24
N ALA A 160 -7.48 4.25 13.82
CA ALA A 160 -6.77 3.75 14.99
C ALA A 160 -7.41 4.26 16.29
N THR A 161 -7.91 3.34 17.13
CA THR A 161 -8.70 3.69 18.31
C THR A 161 -7.95 3.67 19.65
N LEU A 162 -6.71 3.18 19.67
CA LEU A 162 -5.86 3.11 20.87
C LEU A 162 -4.64 4.00 20.71
N CYS A 163 -4.09 4.55 21.80
CA CYS A 163 -2.76 5.18 21.78
C CYS A 163 -1.63 4.14 21.59
N VAL A 164 -0.40 4.60 21.38
CA VAL A 164 0.76 3.73 21.14
C VAL A 164 1.01 2.79 22.34
N ASP A 165 0.93 3.30 23.56
CA ASP A 165 1.20 2.52 24.77
C ASP A 165 0.14 1.44 24.99
N CYS A 166 -1.15 1.81 24.93
CA CYS A 166 -2.25 0.85 25.05
C CYS A 166 -2.20 -0.19 23.94
N LYS A 167 -1.84 0.19 22.71
CA LYS A 167 -1.69 -0.76 21.61
C LYS A 167 -0.53 -1.73 21.85
N THR A 168 0.60 -1.24 22.35
CA THR A 168 1.78 -2.06 22.67
C THR A 168 1.47 -3.07 23.79
N LEU A 169 0.76 -2.63 24.84
CA LEU A 169 0.32 -3.50 25.92
C LEU A 169 -0.66 -4.58 25.42
N ALA A 170 -1.61 -4.22 24.56
CA ALA A 170 -2.54 -5.17 23.95
C ALA A 170 -1.79 -6.25 23.14
N GLU A 171 -0.82 -5.85 22.33
CA GLU A 171 -0.01 -6.79 21.53
C GLU A 171 0.87 -7.70 22.39
N LEU A 172 1.43 -7.20 23.49
CA LEU A 172 2.17 -8.02 24.45
C LEU A 172 1.26 -9.06 25.10
N LYS A 173 0.07 -8.65 25.52
CA LYS A 173 -0.93 -9.54 26.13
C LYS A 173 -1.42 -10.61 25.15
N GLU A 174 -1.66 -10.24 23.89
CA GLU A 174 -2.00 -11.20 22.82
C GLU A 174 -0.91 -12.26 22.64
N LYS A 175 0.37 -11.86 22.64
CA LYS A 175 1.51 -12.81 22.53
C LYS A 175 1.62 -13.77 23.73
N GLN A 176 1.28 -13.31 24.94
CA GLN A 176 1.35 -14.13 26.16
C GLN A 176 0.17 -15.11 26.27
N LEU A 177 -1.00 -14.75 25.75
CA LEU A 177 -2.22 -15.56 25.82
C LEU A 177 -2.44 -16.44 24.59
N GLY A 178 -1.87 -16.06 23.44
CA GLY A 178 -2.04 -16.74 22.15
C GLY A 178 -0.90 -17.70 21.79
N GLY A 179 -0.07 -18.07 22.76
CA GLY A 179 0.95 -19.13 22.65
C GLY A 179 0.45 -20.49 23.10
#